data_AF-A0A923X037-F1
#
_entry.id   AF-A0A923X037-F1
#
_cell.length_a   1.000
_cell.length_b   1.000
_cell.length_c   1.000
_cell.angle_alpha   90.00
_cell.angle_beta   90.00
_cell.angle_gamma   90.00
#
_symmetry.space_group_name_H-M   'P 1'
#
loop_
_entity.id
_entity.type
_entity.pdbx_description
1 polymer ?
#
loop_
_entity_poly.entity_id
_entity_poly.type
_entity_poly.pdbx_seq_one_letter_code
_entity_poly.pdbx_strand_id
1 'polypeptide(L)'
;MTRRGFTIVELIITITIMGILLTLAVVNVNATQAKARDDERKTDITSIANNLETFYTTATDTSTVLGRYPSLGLNASLSSLTTNLRDADTKAFMAPGITDPMVSFIASTNTGTAKSIQTSAGVLPQPTKDQYVYQPIKSDGSVCASGALDCRKFNLFYRLESDNTVYVVTSKNQ
;
A
#
# COMPACT_ATOMS: atom_id res chain seq x y z
N MET A 1 0.89 -44.52 -50.92
CA MET A 1 1.37 -43.44 -50.04
C MET A 1 1.65 -44.02 -48.67
N THR A 2 2.92 -44.16 -48.29
CA THR A 2 3.31 -44.67 -46.97
C THR A 2 3.20 -43.57 -45.93
N ARG A 3 2.17 -43.64 -45.07
CA ARG A 3 2.10 -42.80 -43.87
C ARG A 3 3.20 -43.26 -42.91
N ARG A 4 4.20 -42.40 -42.66
CA ARG A 4 5.15 -42.60 -41.56
C ARG A 4 4.43 -42.23 -40.27
N GLY A 5 4.22 -43.22 -39.40
CA GLY A 5 3.71 -43.00 -38.04
C GLY A 5 4.83 -42.51 -37.13
N PHE A 6 4.48 -41.69 -36.14
CA PHE A 6 5.40 -41.31 -35.07
C PHE A 6 5.84 -42.55 -34.28
N THR A 7 7.11 -42.58 -33.90
CA THR A 7 7.61 -43.63 -33.02
C THR A 7 7.16 -43.40 -31.58
N ILE A 8 6.94 -44.47 -30.82
CA ILE A 8 6.64 -44.37 -29.38
C ILE A 8 7.75 -43.60 -28.65
N VAL A 9 9.00 -43.76 -29.09
CA VAL A 9 10.16 -43.07 -28.52
C VAL A 9 10.07 -41.55 -28.71
N GLU A 10 9.64 -41.06 -29.88
CA GLU A 10 9.40 -39.63 -30.10
C GLU A 10 8.33 -39.08 -29.16
N LEU A 11 7.25 -39.83 -28.95
CA LEU A 11 6.19 -39.40 -28.05
C LEU A 11 6.67 -39.36 -26.58
N ILE A 12 7.50 -40.32 -26.17
CA ILE A 12 8.02 -40.38 -24.80
C ILE A 12 9.03 -39.25 -24.53
N ILE A 13 9.92 -38.95 -25.48
CA ILE A 13 10.89 -37.86 -25.32
C ILE A 13 10.20 -36.50 -25.27
N THR A 14 9.15 -36.29 -26.07
CA THR A 14 8.42 -35.01 -26.08
C THR A 14 7.69 -34.74 -24.78
N ILE A 15 6.96 -35.71 -24.22
CA ILE A 15 6.25 -35.52 -22.94
C ILE A 15 7.22 -35.36 -21.76
N THR A 16 8.39 -36.01 -21.80
CA THR A 16 9.40 -35.86 -20.75
C THR A 16 10.04 -34.47 -20.78
N ILE A 17 10.40 -33.95 -21.96
CA ILE A 17 10.90 -32.58 -22.11
C ILE A 17 9.82 -31.55 -21.71
N MET A 18 8.58 -31.74 -22.14
CA MET A 18 7.46 -30.88 -21.73
C MET A 18 7.28 -30.87 -20.21
N GLY A 19 7.36 -32.03 -19.55
CA GLY A 19 7.28 -32.13 -18.09
C GLY A 19 8.36 -31.30 -17.39
N ILE A 20 9.62 -31.39 -17.83
CA ILE A 20 10.73 -30.61 -17.26
C ILE A 20 10.49 -29.10 -17.45
N LEU A 21 10.14 -28.67 -18.66
CA LEU A 21 9.92 -27.25 -18.96
C LEU A 21 8.75 -26.65 -18.15
N LEU A 22 7.66 -27.41 -17.98
CA LEU A 22 6.51 -26.96 -17.19
C LEU A 22 6.87 -26.74 -15.72
N THR A 23 7.67 -27.61 -15.11
CA THR A 23 8.09 -27.43 -13.70
C THR A 23 8.94 -26.17 -13.49
N LEU A 24 9.88 -25.89 -14.40
CA LEU A 24 10.74 -24.70 -14.33
C LEU A 24 9.96 -23.40 -14.57
N ALA A 25 8.94 -23.44 -15.43
CA ALA A 25 8.11 -22.28 -15.74
C ALA A 25 7.31 -21.78 -14.51
N VAL A 26 6.77 -22.69 -13.69
CA VAL A 26 5.93 -22.32 -12.53
C VAL A 26 6.70 -21.56 -11.44
N VAL A 27 7.95 -21.94 -11.18
CA VAL A 27 8.77 -21.33 -10.10
C VAL A 27 9.06 -19.84 -10.39
N ASN A 28 9.32 -19.48 -11.65
CA ASN A 28 9.64 -18.10 -12.04
C ASN A 28 8.43 -17.15 -12.01
N VAL A 29 7.22 -17.68 -12.22
CA VAL A 29 6.00 -16.88 -12.26
C VAL A 29 5.65 -16.32 -10.87
N ASN A 30 5.83 -17.10 -9.80
CA ASN A 30 5.49 -16.68 -8.44
C ASN A 30 6.33 -15.49 -7.95
N ALA A 31 7.64 -15.51 -8.20
CA ALA A 31 8.54 -14.41 -7.83
C ALA A 31 8.24 -13.13 -8.63
N THR A 32 7.92 -13.27 -9.92
CA THR A 32 7.57 -12.14 -10.79
C THR A 32 6.25 -11.48 -10.36
N GLN A 33 5.25 -12.28 -9.98
CA GLN A 33 3.98 -11.76 -9.48
C GLN A 33 4.13 -11.04 -8.14
N ALA A 34 4.94 -11.57 -7.22
CA ALA A 34 5.23 -10.89 -5.95
C ALA A 34 5.92 -9.54 -6.17
N LYS A 35 6.88 -9.48 -7.10
CA LYS A 35 7.54 -8.22 -7.50
C LYS A 35 6.55 -7.22 -8.10
N ALA A 36 5.65 -7.66 -8.99
CA ALA A 36 4.63 -6.79 -9.57
C ALA A 36 3.71 -6.19 -8.50
N ARG A 37 3.28 -6.98 -7.51
CA ARG A 37 2.50 -6.48 -6.36
C ARG A 37 3.30 -5.49 -5.50
N ASP A 38 4.58 -5.73 -5.28
CA ASP A 38 5.44 -4.79 -4.55
C ASP A 38 5.63 -3.46 -5.28
N ASP A 39 5.73 -3.49 -6.61
CA ASP A 39 5.83 -2.29 -7.44
C ASP A 39 4.48 -1.52 -7.45
N GLU A 40 3.35 -2.23 -7.43
CA GLU A 40 2.01 -1.66 -7.24
C GLU A 40 1.90 -0.97 -5.86
N ARG A 41 2.27 -1.65 -4.76
CA ARG A 41 2.27 -1.05 -3.40
C ARG A 41 3.09 0.23 -3.29
N LYS A 42 4.26 0.26 -3.93
CA LYS A 42 5.12 1.47 -3.95
C LYS A 42 4.46 2.61 -4.72
N THR A 43 3.80 2.29 -5.83
CA THR A 43 3.08 3.25 -6.67
C THR A 43 1.88 3.82 -5.91
N ASP A 44 1.10 2.96 -5.26
CA ASP A 44 -0.03 3.31 -4.41
C ASP A 44 0.37 4.27 -3.30
N ILE A 45 1.40 3.92 -2.51
CA ILE A 45 1.89 4.74 -1.41
C ILE A 45 2.39 6.10 -1.90
N THR A 46 3.07 6.13 -3.05
CA THR A 46 3.52 7.39 -3.66
C THR A 46 2.33 8.26 -4.09
N SER A 47 1.30 7.64 -4.67
CA SER A 47 0.06 8.32 -5.03
C SER A 47 -0.66 8.88 -3.79
N ILE A 48 -0.80 8.09 -2.73
CA ILE A 48 -1.40 8.53 -1.47
C ILE A 48 -0.60 9.70 -0.87
N ALA A 49 0.72 9.58 -0.79
CA ALA A 49 1.59 10.63 -0.27
C ALA A 49 1.44 11.93 -1.07
N ASN A 50 1.46 11.86 -2.41
CA ASN A 50 1.29 13.04 -3.25
C ASN A 50 -0.07 13.71 -3.03
N ASN A 51 -1.14 12.94 -2.89
CA ASN A 51 -2.48 13.48 -2.60
C ASN A 51 -2.54 14.15 -1.21
N LEU A 52 -1.89 13.58 -0.20
CA LEU A 52 -1.76 14.21 1.12
C LEU A 52 -0.95 15.50 1.05
N GLU A 53 0.10 15.56 0.23
CA GLU A 53 0.87 16.80 0.01
C GLU A 53 0.04 17.87 -0.71
N THR A 54 -0.78 17.49 -1.69
CA THR A 54 -1.72 18.42 -2.34
C THR A 54 -2.75 18.93 -1.34
N PHE A 55 -3.24 18.08 -0.44
CA PHE A 55 -4.14 18.52 0.63
C PHE A 55 -3.49 19.54 1.57
N TYR A 56 -2.19 19.43 1.83
CA TYR A 56 -1.49 20.41 2.68
C TYR A 56 -1.50 21.82 2.08
N THR A 57 -1.40 21.92 0.75
CA THR A 57 -1.33 23.19 0.02
C THR A 57 -2.69 23.76 -0.37
N THR A 58 -3.74 22.94 -0.38
CA THR A 58 -5.09 23.32 -0.81
C THR A 58 -6.09 23.30 0.34
N ALA A 59 -6.97 24.30 0.41
CA ALA A 59 -8.10 24.25 1.32
C ALA A 59 -9.16 23.31 0.73
N THR A 60 -9.64 22.34 1.50
CA THR A 60 -10.82 21.57 1.12
C THR A 60 -12.10 22.31 1.53
N ASP A 61 -13.22 21.98 0.88
CA ASP A 61 -14.53 22.58 1.17
C ASP A 61 -14.96 22.40 2.65
N THR A 62 -14.36 21.45 3.36
CA THR A 62 -14.66 21.13 4.76
C THR A 62 -13.74 21.83 5.76
N SER A 63 -12.66 22.51 5.32
CA SER A 63 -11.82 23.29 6.22
C SER A 63 -11.06 24.42 5.53
N THR A 64 -11.25 25.62 6.07
CA THR A 64 -10.53 26.84 5.69
C THR A 64 -9.09 26.90 6.23
N VAL A 65 -8.65 25.89 6.99
CA VAL A 65 -7.32 25.87 7.62
C VAL A 65 -6.32 25.20 6.68
N LEU A 66 -5.47 26.02 6.07
CA LEU A 66 -4.35 25.60 5.23
C LEU A 66 -3.17 25.04 6.05
N GLY A 67 -2.27 24.34 5.36
CA GLY A 67 -0.99 23.90 5.95
C GLY A 67 -1.15 22.77 6.96
N ARG A 68 -2.03 21.82 6.68
CA ARG A 68 -2.26 20.67 7.56
C ARG A 68 -2.52 19.39 6.78
N TYR A 69 -2.30 18.25 7.43
CA TYR A 69 -2.73 16.95 6.93
C TYR A 69 -4.04 16.49 7.60
N PRO A 70 -4.78 15.54 7.00
CA PRO A 70 -5.97 14.98 7.63
C PRO A 70 -5.62 14.29 8.96
N SER A 71 -6.48 14.43 9.97
CA SER A 71 -6.32 13.73 11.25
C SER A 71 -6.65 12.23 11.12
N LEU A 72 -6.57 11.46 12.23
CA LEU A 72 -6.95 10.04 12.26
C LEU A 72 -8.41 9.76 11.84
N GLY A 73 -9.25 10.79 11.72
CA GLY A 73 -10.59 10.67 11.13
C GLY A 73 -10.58 10.35 9.64
N LEU A 74 -9.43 10.46 8.96
CA LEU A 74 -9.24 9.98 7.60
C LEU A 74 -9.25 8.45 7.61
N ASN A 75 -10.44 7.88 7.46
CA ASN A 75 -10.62 6.49 7.09
C ASN A 75 -10.72 6.38 5.56
N ALA A 76 -10.45 5.20 5.02
CA ALA A 76 -10.56 4.96 3.58
C ALA A 76 -12.01 4.80 3.09
N SER A 77 -12.99 5.38 3.81
CA SER A 77 -14.35 5.40 3.28
C SER A 77 -14.39 6.29 2.05
N LEU A 78 -15.20 5.90 1.06
CA LEU A 78 -15.36 6.68 -0.17
C LEU A 78 -15.76 8.14 0.12
N SER A 79 -16.58 8.37 1.14
CA SER A 79 -16.99 9.71 1.56
C SER A 79 -15.84 10.52 2.19
N SER A 80 -14.98 9.89 2.98
CA SER A 80 -13.82 10.56 3.57
C SER A 80 -12.73 10.85 2.54
N LEU A 81 -12.49 9.93 1.61
CA LEU A 81 -11.53 10.14 0.52
C LEU A 81 -12.00 11.23 -0.44
N THR A 82 -13.26 11.21 -0.88
CA THR A 82 -13.77 12.24 -1.81
C THR A 82 -13.92 13.62 -1.18
N THR A 83 -14.04 13.73 0.15
CA THR A 83 -14.12 15.03 0.85
C THR A 83 -12.77 15.61 1.23
N ASN A 84 -11.81 14.76 1.62
CA ASN A 84 -10.49 15.20 2.05
C ASN A 84 -9.44 15.09 0.94
N LEU A 85 -9.62 14.21 -0.05
CA LEU A 85 -8.61 13.89 -1.07
C LEU A 85 -9.29 13.78 -2.45
N ARG A 86 -9.87 14.88 -2.92
CA ARG A 86 -10.74 14.93 -4.12
C ARG A 86 -10.11 14.36 -5.38
N ASP A 87 -8.81 14.58 -5.54
CA ASP A 87 -8.05 14.15 -6.73
C ASP A 87 -7.43 12.75 -6.56
N ALA A 88 -7.63 12.11 -5.41
CA ALA A 88 -7.04 10.83 -5.13
C ALA A 88 -7.85 9.70 -5.78
N ASP A 89 -7.15 8.84 -6.52
CA ASP A 89 -7.74 7.60 -7.02
C ASP A 89 -7.97 6.65 -5.83
N THR A 90 -9.23 6.28 -5.60
CA THR A 90 -9.64 5.31 -4.60
C THR A 90 -8.89 3.97 -4.70
N LYS A 91 -8.38 3.62 -5.89
CA LYS A 91 -7.57 2.41 -6.10
C LYS A 91 -6.23 2.45 -5.38
N ALA A 92 -5.61 3.61 -5.26
CA ALA A 92 -4.33 3.73 -4.56
C ALA A 92 -4.45 3.40 -3.06
N PHE A 93 -5.67 3.37 -2.49
CA PHE A 93 -5.92 2.99 -1.10
C PHE A 93 -6.19 1.49 -0.93
N MET A 94 -6.18 0.72 -2.02
CA MET A 94 -6.43 -0.73 -2.02
C MET A 94 -5.13 -1.47 -2.33
N ALA A 95 -4.60 -2.19 -1.34
CA ALA A 95 -3.43 -3.03 -1.54
C ALA A 95 -3.72 -4.15 -2.56
N PRO A 96 -2.69 -4.68 -3.25
CA PRO A 96 -2.89 -5.66 -4.30
C PRO A 96 -3.67 -6.89 -3.84
N GLY A 97 -4.80 -7.17 -4.52
CA GLY A 97 -5.68 -8.29 -4.20
C GLY A 97 -6.81 -7.95 -3.21
N ILE A 98 -6.91 -6.72 -2.73
CA ILE A 98 -7.98 -6.24 -1.86
C ILE A 98 -8.97 -5.39 -2.67
N THR A 99 -10.26 -5.61 -2.44
CA THR A 99 -11.35 -4.88 -3.13
C THR A 99 -12.03 -3.83 -2.26
N ASP A 100 -11.75 -3.83 -0.95
CA ASP A 100 -12.31 -2.89 0.01
C ASP A 100 -11.20 -1.97 0.56
N PRO A 101 -11.24 -0.66 0.24
CA PRO A 101 -10.23 0.28 0.71
C PRO A 101 -10.23 0.40 2.25
N MET A 102 -11.35 0.17 2.94
CA MET A 102 -11.43 0.28 4.40
C MET A 102 -10.61 -0.77 5.15
N VAL A 103 -10.32 -1.90 4.51
CA VAL A 103 -9.49 -2.96 5.09
C VAL A 103 -8.01 -2.71 4.82
N SER A 104 -7.71 -2.09 3.68
CA SER A 104 -6.35 -1.83 3.23
C SER A 104 -5.77 -0.56 3.87
N PHE A 105 -6.46 0.58 3.78
CA PHE A 105 -5.94 1.82 4.34
C PHE A 105 -6.52 2.09 5.73
N ILE A 106 -5.68 1.92 6.75
CA ILE A 106 -6.06 1.94 8.16
C ILE A 106 -5.30 3.00 8.93
N ALA A 107 -5.93 3.56 9.95
CA ALA A 107 -5.31 4.58 10.80
C ALA A 107 -4.51 3.94 11.94
N SER A 108 -3.41 4.58 12.36
CA SER A 108 -2.61 4.10 13.49
C SER A 108 -3.41 4.14 14.80
N THR A 109 -3.33 3.08 15.60
CA THR A 109 -4.08 2.95 16.87
C THR A 109 -3.28 3.35 18.11
N ASN A 110 -1.98 3.63 17.96
CA ASN A 110 -1.11 4.13 19.03
C ASN A 110 -1.38 5.62 19.35
N THR A 111 -2.57 5.91 19.84
CA THR A 111 -3.07 7.27 20.11
C THR A 111 -2.91 7.72 21.57
N GLY A 112 -2.53 6.80 22.46
CA GLY A 112 -2.53 7.02 23.91
C GLY A 112 -1.18 7.40 24.55
N THR A 113 -0.10 7.55 23.78
CA THR A 113 1.22 7.95 24.31
C THR A 113 1.51 9.42 24.01
N ALA A 114 2.15 10.13 24.95
CA ALA A 114 2.51 11.55 24.81
C ALA A 114 3.35 11.86 23.56
N LYS A 115 4.00 10.85 22.98
CA LYS A 115 4.66 10.90 21.68
C LYS A 115 4.30 9.67 20.87
N SER A 116 4.02 9.87 19.59
CA SER A 116 3.74 8.79 18.65
C SER A 116 4.98 7.93 18.42
N ILE A 117 4.81 6.61 18.37
CA ILE A 117 5.87 5.72 17.92
C ILE A 117 5.88 5.76 16.39
N GLN A 118 6.95 6.34 15.82
CA GLN A 118 7.08 6.64 14.39
C GLN A 118 8.07 5.73 13.66
N THR A 119 8.39 4.59 14.27
CA THR A 119 9.33 3.63 13.69
C THR A 119 8.57 2.47 13.05
N SER A 120 9.14 1.91 11.98
CA SER A 120 8.57 0.75 11.29
C SER A 120 8.30 -0.44 12.21
N ALA A 121 9.13 -0.63 13.25
CA ALA A 121 8.97 -1.73 14.21
C ALA A 121 7.95 -1.46 15.33
N GLY A 122 7.56 -0.20 15.53
CA GLY A 122 6.74 0.20 16.68
C GLY A 122 5.38 0.80 16.35
N VAL A 123 5.08 1.02 15.05
CA VAL A 123 3.74 1.42 14.62
C VAL A 123 2.72 0.31 14.92
N LEU A 124 1.51 0.68 15.37
CA LEU A 124 0.39 -0.24 15.53
C LEU A 124 -0.83 0.25 14.74
N PRO A 125 -1.57 -0.66 14.09
CA PRO A 125 -1.18 -2.05 13.86
C PRO A 125 0.07 -2.15 12.98
N GLN A 126 0.82 -3.24 13.11
CA GLN A 126 1.93 -3.51 12.20
C GLN A 126 1.35 -3.79 10.81
N PRO A 127 1.76 -3.05 9.76
CA PRO A 127 1.20 -3.25 8.42
C PRO A 127 1.43 -4.68 7.96
N THR A 128 0.38 -5.30 7.47
CA THR A 128 0.47 -6.53 6.68
C THR A 128 0.71 -6.16 5.21
N LYS A 129 0.96 -7.16 4.36
CA LYS A 129 1.13 -6.95 2.91
C LYS A 129 -0.13 -6.43 2.22
N ASP A 130 -1.26 -6.49 2.91
CA ASP A 130 -2.59 -6.11 2.42
C ASP A 130 -3.03 -4.74 2.99
N GLN A 131 -2.14 -4.06 3.72
CA GLN A 131 -2.48 -2.86 4.49
C GLN A 131 -1.46 -1.74 4.40
N TYR A 132 -1.98 -0.52 4.40
CA TYR A 132 -1.26 0.74 4.50
C TYR A 132 -1.69 1.43 5.79
N VAL A 133 -0.75 1.69 6.70
CA VAL A 133 -1.04 2.37 7.97
C VAL A 133 -0.73 3.85 7.85
N TYR A 134 -1.74 4.69 8.07
CA TYR A 134 -1.63 6.14 8.12
C TYR A 134 -1.50 6.64 9.55
N GLN A 135 -0.45 7.43 9.79
CA GLN A 135 -0.18 8.05 11.08
C GLN A 135 0.01 9.57 10.89
N PRO A 136 -1.03 10.38 11.16
CA PRO A 136 -0.91 11.82 11.18
C PRO A 136 -0.33 12.31 12.50
N ILE A 137 0.54 13.32 12.47
CA ILE A 137 1.33 13.75 13.62
C ILE A 137 1.31 15.28 13.72
N LYS A 138 1.25 15.76 14.96
CA LYS A 138 1.40 17.18 15.32
C LYS A 138 2.87 17.64 15.30
N SER A 139 3.10 18.94 15.47
CA SER A 139 4.47 19.48 15.61
C SER A 139 5.21 18.96 16.85
N ASP A 140 4.48 18.62 17.92
CA ASP A 140 5.02 18.07 19.17
C ASP A 140 5.41 16.57 19.08
N GLY A 141 5.07 15.91 17.96
CA GLY A 141 5.33 14.49 17.76
C GLY A 141 4.27 13.54 18.33
N SER A 142 3.16 14.04 18.87
CA SER A 142 1.99 13.23 19.23
C SER A 142 1.13 12.90 18.01
N VAL A 143 0.32 11.83 18.09
CA VAL A 143 -0.60 11.46 17.00
C VAL A 143 -1.78 12.44 16.95
N CYS A 144 -2.17 12.82 15.75
CA CYS A 144 -3.34 13.65 15.51
C CYS A 144 -4.65 12.88 15.71
N ALA A 145 -5.25 13.00 16.89
CA ALA A 145 -6.59 12.47 17.18
C ALA A 145 -7.64 12.96 16.17
N SER A 146 -8.73 12.20 16.01
CA SER A 146 -9.83 12.57 15.09
C SER A 146 -10.34 13.98 15.38
N GLY A 147 -10.46 14.80 14.34
CA GLY A 147 -10.88 16.20 14.43
C GLY A 147 -9.76 17.20 14.76
N ALA A 148 -8.53 16.74 14.97
CA ALA A 148 -7.38 17.62 15.16
C ALA A 148 -7.12 18.48 13.91
N LEU A 149 -6.82 19.76 14.11
CA LEU A 149 -6.59 20.75 13.03
C LEU A 149 -5.11 21.19 12.92
N ASP A 150 -4.24 20.62 13.76
CA ASP A 150 -2.84 20.97 13.98
C ASP A 150 -1.86 19.90 13.47
N CYS A 151 -2.32 19.05 12.54
CA CYS A 151 -1.51 17.99 11.94
C CYS A 151 -0.55 18.56 10.92
N ARG A 152 0.76 18.50 11.21
CA ARG A 152 1.80 19.11 10.38
C ARG A 152 2.68 18.10 9.68
N LYS A 153 2.62 16.83 10.07
CA LYS A 153 3.41 15.74 9.50
C LYS A 153 2.55 14.50 9.33
N PHE A 154 2.95 13.59 8.46
CA PHE A 154 2.38 12.24 8.40
C PHE A 154 3.44 11.20 8.11
N ASN A 155 3.17 9.97 8.53
CA ASN A 155 3.89 8.77 8.14
C ASN A 155 2.92 7.77 7.53
N LEU A 156 3.32 7.16 6.42
CA LEU A 156 2.64 6.04 5.78
C LEU A 156 3.52 4.81 5.92
N PHE A 157 3.00 3.75 6.52
CA PHE A 157 3.71 2.49 6.68
C PHE A 157 3.10 1.43 5.77
N TYR A 158 3.94 0.67 5.09
CA TYR A 158 3.52 -0.43 4.22
C TYR A 158 4.54 -1.55 4.27
N ARG A 159 4.12 -2.76 3.92
CA ARG A 159 4.98 -3.95 3.94
C ARG A 159 5.13 -4.53 2.55
N LEU A 160 6.36 -4.82 2.16
CA LEU A 160 6.63 -5.55 0.92
C LEU A 160 6.56 -7.05 1.14
N GLU A 161 6.13 -7.77 0.11
CA GLU A 161 5.98 -9.22 0.11
C GLU A 161 7.33 -9.92 -0.16
N SER A 162 8.22 -9.30 -0.93
CA SER A 162 9.53 -9.87 -1.27
C SER A 162 10.50 -9.99 -0.09
N ASP A 163 10.58 -8.97 0.77
CA ASP A 163 11.50 -8.93 1.92
C ASP A 163 10.79 -9.00 3.28
N ASN A 164 9.46 -8.92 3.27
CA ASN A 164 8.63 -8.96 4.47
C ASN A 164 8.94 -7.82 5.47
N THR A 165 9.57 -6.75 5.01
CA THR A 165 9.98 -5.59 5.82
C THR A 165 8.98 -4.45 5.70
N VAL A 166 8.90 -3.64 6.77
CA VAL A 166 8.01 -2.48 6.85
C VAL A 166 8.77 -1.23 6.47
N TYR A 167 8.29 -0.57 5.43
CA TYR A 167 8.80 0.70 4.94
C TYR A 167 7.93 1.85 5.46
N VAL A 168 8.55 3.02 5.56
CA VAL A 168 7.88 4.26 5.94
C VAL A 168 8.12 5.32 4.87
N VAL A 169 7.04 6.00 4.47
CA VAL A 169 7.09 7.24 3.68
C VAL A 169 6.62 8.37 4.57
N THR A 170 7.46 9.40 4.71
CA THR A 170 7.18 10.55 5.57
C THR A 170 6.76 11.74 4.73
N SER A 171 6.01 12.66 5.34
CA SER A 171 5.69 13.95 4.73
C SER A 171 6.94 14.73 4.32
N LYS A 172 6.81 15.57 3.29
CA LYS A 172 7.85 16.54 2.88
C LYS A 172 8.12 17.58 3.96
N ASN A 173 7.08 17.92 4.72
CA ASN A 173 7.17 18.80 5.87
C ASN A 173 7.46 17.93 7.11
N GLN A 174 8.72 17.87 7.54
CA GLN A 174 9.16 17.23 8.79
C GLN A 174 9.62 18.25 9.82
#